data_AF-A0A7R7VGB1-F1
#
_entry.id   AF-A0A7R7VGB1-F1
#
_cell.length_a   1.000
_cell.length_b   1.000
_cell.length_c   1.000
_cell.angle_alpha   90.00
_cell.angle_beta   90.00
_cell.angle_gamma   90.00
#
_symmetry.space_group_name_H-M   'P 1'
#
loop_
_entity.id
_entity.type
_entity.pdbx_description
1 polymer ?
#
loop_
_entity_poly.entity_id
_entity_poly.type
_entity_poly.pdbx_seq_one_letter_code
_entity_poly.pdbx_strand_id
1 'polypeptide(L)'
;MSDLQIVTGFAILLSGFAQFQCGLAALKWRTILDLAWFSCLTHLLCLTMLRRHLHTHTFQRIWRLFAMGVLAALLAAGLLITANPKWLLLSEDTKATPTICIVGCYLKPGPNKEWVESMESIPSVESWQPLEWFWTPVISASFVMVAFVSQVVRLHKTLSVGVSRATKWLDGQMQRLLWVLFRILCTEGDICSLGYRPIFGIVMILRFVLDSWASFAVEVSWVFAAFLWGILRLVKDLSPDSKMEPLDLNKQAWTFGQVVSVFALAAPLISIIGTLEENLKGEESSVPQRPSDGHQSSRLPLSSIRYSTFEDLERPDTGWASHTSCLGTAITYIYVSCIFIGYLVFTSMADGSALLNSIRRSGVAIPTAIYCFYCVVLCSLTIELAVSQDHHWLRRFLQFLIIGLFMIGWVWCTSLFYYLQIFAAIGLYVMGALIHRAIGWCTR
;
A
#
# COMPACT_ATOMS: atom_id res chain seq x y z
N MET A 1 -3.46 -26.08 2.33
CA MET A 1 -3.75 -25.08 3.37
C MET A 1 -4.62 -23.91 2.89
N SER A 2 -4.39 -23.33 1.69
CA SER A 2 -5.19 -22.17 1.22
C SER A 2 -6.69 -22.43 1.00
N ASP A 3 -7.10 -23.64 0.64
CA ASP A 3 -8.53 -23.97 0.47
C ASP A 3 -9.28 -24.03 1.80
N LEU A 4 -8.59 -24.45 2.88
CA LEU A 4 -9.16 -24.42 4.23
C LEU A 4 -9.50 -23.00 4.64
N GLN A 5 -8.68 -22.00 4.28
CA GLN A 5 -8.95 -20.60 4.58
C GLN A 5 -10.21 -20.08 3.86
N ILE A 6 -10.43 -20.44 2.59
CA ILE A 6 -11.67 -20.11 1.90
C ILE A 6 -12.87 -20.71 2.64
N VAL A 7 -12.83 -22.01 2.94
CA VAL A 7 -13.93 -22.72 3.61
C VAL A 7 -14.19 -22.10 4.99
N THR A 8 -13.15 -21.79 5.74
CA THR A 8 -13.23 -21.09 7.03
C THR A 8 -13.86 -19.71 6.88
N GLY A 9 -13.43 -18.91 5.89
CA GLY A 9 -14.01 -17.59 5.62
C GLY A 9 -15.50 -17.67 5.27
N PHE A 10 -15.90 -18.64 4.45
CA PHE A 10 -17.30 -18.88 4.13
C PHE A 10 -18.10 -19.33 5.35
N ALA A 11 -17.58 -20.26 6.14
CA ALA A 11 -18.24 -20.72 7.35
C ALA A 11 -18.48 -19.57 8.34
N ILE A 12 -17.47 -18.70 8.53
CA ILE A 12 -17.58 -17.50 9.38
C ILE A 12 -18.67 -16.58 8.86
N LEU A 13 -18.62 -16.19 7.58
CA LEU A 13 -19.56 -15.23 7.02
C LEU A 13 -20.98 -15.79 6.95
N LEU A 14 -21.17 -17.01 6.44
CA LEU A 14 -22.48 -17.64 6.33
C LEU A 14 -23.11 -17.88 7.71
N SER A 15 -22.33 -18.32 8.70
CA SER A 15 -22.81 -18.44 10.08
C SER A 15 -23.20 -17.08 10.64
N GLY A 16 -22.41 -16.04 10.37
CA GLY A 16 -22.74 -14.66 10.75
C GLY A 16 -24.04 -14.17 10.13
N PHE A 17 -24.21 -14.36 8.81
CA PHE A 17 -25.41 -13.95 8.08
C PHE A 17 -26.66 -14.74 8.49
N ALA A 18 -26.52 -16.03 8.83
CA ALA A 18 -27.63 -16.83 9.35
C ALA A 18 -28.05 -16.36 10.75
N GLN A 19 -27.08 -16.11 11.64
CA GLN A 19 -27.33 -15.59 12.99
C GLN A 19 -27.78 -14.13 13.00
N PHE A 20 -27.59 -13.42 11.89
CA PHE A 20 -28.08 -12.05 11.70
C PHE A 20 -29.58 -11.94 11.99
N GLN A 21 -30.37 -12.95 11.58
CA GLN A 21 -31.81 -12.99 11.80
C GLN A 21 -32.20 -13.33 13.24
N CYS A 22 -31.33 -14.01 13.98
CA CYS A 22 -31.59 -14.49 15.34
C CYS A 22 -31.16 -13.51 16.44
N GLY A 23 -30.76 -12.29 16.07
CA GLY A 23 -30.41 -11.22 17.02
C GLY A 23 -28.97 -11.25 17.52
N LEU A 24 -28.02 -11.45 16.61
CA LEU A 24 -26.60 -11.27 16.89
C LEU A 24 -26.30 -9.81 17.30
N ALA A 25 -25.53 -9.62 18.36
CA ALA A 25 -25.07 -8.30 18.80
C ALA A 25 -24.14 -7.63 17.77
N ALA A 26 -24.23 -6.30 17.65
CA ALA A 26 -23.48 -5.50 16.68
C ALA A 26 -21.94 -5.63 16.81
N LEU A 27 -21.43 -5.73 18.04
CA LEU A 27 -19.99 -5.92 18.30
C LEU A 27 -19.52 -7.29 17.76
N LYS A 28 -20.29 -8.35 18.00
CA LYS A 28 -19.97 -9.71 17.53
C LYS A 28 -19.96 -9.79 16.01
N TRP A 29 -20.89 -9.09 15.36
CA TRP A 29 -20.90 -8.96 13.90
C TRP A 29 -19.60 -8.34 13.37
N ARG A 30 -19.10 -7.27 14.01
CA ARG A 30 -17.85 -6.64 13.60
C ARG A 30 -16.65 -7.57 13.75
N THR A 31 -16.53 -8.31 14.86
CA THR A 31 -15.48 -9.32 15.04
C THR A 31 -15.54 -10.45 14.00
N ILE A 32 -16.74 -10.91 13.63
CA ILE A 32 -16.93 -11.91 12.57
C ILE A 32 -16.40 -11.39 11.22
N LEU A 33 -16.69 -10.11 10.89
CA LEU A 33 -16.18 -9.48 9.68
C LEU A 33 -14.65 -9.33 9.70
N ASP A 34 -14.05 -9.04 10.87
CA ASP A 34 -12.58 -8.99 11.02
C ASP A 34 -11.92 -10.35 10.82
N LEU A 35 -12.48 -11.42 11.38
CA LEU A 35 -11.96 -12.77 11.18
C LEU A 35 -12.06 -13.20 9.71
N ALA A 36 -13.19 -12.92 9.07
CA ALA A 36 -13.36 -13.17 7.64
C ALA A 36 -12.40 -12.33 6.79
N TRP A 37 -12.12 -11.09 7.20
CA TRP A 37 -11.12 -10.21 6.59
C TRP A 37 -9.72 -10.82 6.61
N PHE A 38 -9.25 -11.29 7.77
CA PHE A 38 -7.93 -11.92 7.88
C PHE A 38 -7.83 -13.21 7.06
N SER A 39 -8.88 -14.02 7.06
CA SER A 39 -8.95 -15.22 6.24
C SER A 39 -8.86 -14.88 4.74
N CYS A 40 -9.59 -13.84 4.30
CA CYS A 40 -9.55 -13.33 2.93
C CYS A 40 -8.14 -12.86 2.55
N LEU A 41 -7.51 -12.01 3.35
CA LEU A 41 -6.16 -11.51 3.08
C LEU A 41 -5.11 -12.64 3.02
N THR A 42 -5.21 -13.62 3.91
CA THR A 42 -4.25 -14.73 3.96
C THR A 42 -4.40 -15.62 2.72
N HIS A 43 -5.64 -15.83 2.26
CA HIS A 43 -5.88 -16.54 1.01
C HIS A 43 -5.30 -15.76 -0.19
N LEU A 44 -5.49 -14.44 -0.27
CA LEU A 44 -4.88 -13.61 -1.32
C LEU A 44 -3.36 -13.74 -1.32
N LEU A 45 -2.72 -13.70 -0.15
CA LEU A 45 -1.27 -13.88 -0.02
C LEU A 45 -0.82 -15.26 -0.49
N CYS A 46 -1.60 -16.31 -0.20
CA CYS A 46 -1.27 -17.65 -0.67
C CYS A 46 -1.37 -17.76 -2.19
N LEU A 47 -2.38 -17.13 -2.82
CA LEU A 47 -2.49 -17.09 -4.28
C LEU A 47 -1.32 -16.34 -4.93
N THR A 48 -0.84 -15.26 -4.30
CA THR A 48 0.37 -14.54 -4.72
C THR A 48 1.58 -15.46 -4.77
N MET A 49 1.82 -16.23 -3.71
CA MET A 49 2.96 -17.16 -3.61
C MET A 49 2.82 -18.36 -4.56
N LEU A 50 1.60 -18.87 -4.74
CA LEU A 50 1.33 -20.07 -5.55
C LEU A 50 1.12 -19.76 -7.04
N ARG A 51 1.24 -18.49 -7.46
CA ARG A 51 1.00 -18.03 -8.83
C ARG A 51 1.72 -18.87 -9.89
N ARG A 52 3.00 -19.21 -9.65
CA ARG A 52 3.82 -19.99 -10.61
C ARG A 52 3.29 -21.41 -10.80
N HIS A 53 2.84 -22.06 -9.73
CA HIS A 53 2.31 -23.43 -9.77
C HIS A 53 0.89 -23.47 -10.38
N LEU A 54 0.04 -22.51 -10.05
CA LEU A 54 -1.33 -22.40 -10.57
C LEU A 54 -1.40 -22.01 -12.05
N HIS A 55 -0.31 -21.49 -12.63
CA HIS A 55 -0.26 -21.20 -14.06
C HIS A 55 -0.38 -22.48 -14.91
N THR A 56 0.07 -23.63 -14.39
CA THR A 56 -0.01 -24.93 -15.08
C THR A 56 -1.40 -25.57 -14.94
N HIS A 57 -2.13 -25.29 -13.85
CA HIS A 57 -3.44 -25.90 -13.56
C HIS A 57 -4.58 -24.86 -13.65
N THR A 58 -5.02 -24.56 -14.88
CA THR A 58 -5.96 -23.48 -15.16
C THR A 58 -7.34 -23.68 -14.52
N PHE A 59 -7.82 -24.92 -14.43
CA PHE A 59 -9.14 -25.23 -13.87
C PHE A 59 -9.21 -24.97 -12.36
N GLN A 60 -8.26 -25.50 -11.59
CA GLN A 60 -8.18 -25.29 -10.13
C GLN A 60 -8.06 -23.80 -9.79
N ARG A 61 -7.36 -23.04 -10.63
CA ARG A 61 -7.19 -21.59 -10.49
C ARG A 61 -8.51 -20.83 -10.63
N ILE A 62 -9.32 -21.15 -11.65
CA ILE A 62 -10.60 -20.47 -11.90
C ILE A 62 -11.56 -20.71 -10.73
N TRP A 63 -11.65 -21.95 -10.24
CA TRP A 63 -12.52 -22.28 -9.12
C TRP A 63 -12.13 -21.54 -7.84
N ARG A 64 -10.83 -21.50 -7.49
CA ARG A 64 -10.32 -20.76 -6.33
C ARG A 64 -10.58 -19.27 -6.44
N LEU A 65 -10.34 -18.67 -7.62
CA LEU A 65 -10.63 -17.26 -7.89
C LEU A 65 -12.12 -16.93 -7.77
N PHE A 66 -12.98 -17.80 -8.30
CA PHE A 66 -14.42 -17.62 -8.22
C PHE A 66 -14.91 -17.68 -6.77
N ALA A 67 -14.51 -18.72 -6.03
CA ALA A 67 -14.85 -18.87 -4.62
C ALA A 67 -14.35 -17.68 -3.79
N MET A 68 -13.13 -17.22 -4.05
CA MET A 68 -12.56 -16.05 -3.41
C MET A 68 -13.30 -14.75 -3.76
N GLY A 69 -13.72 -14.59 -5.01
CA GLY A 69 -14.50 -13.42 -5.45
C GLY A 69 -15.85 -13.34 -4.76
N VAL A 70 -16.54 -14.47 -4.62
CA VAL A 70 -17.79 -14.54 -3.85
C VAL A 70 -17.54 -14.20 -2.38
N LEU A 71 -16.47 -14.74 -1.77
CA LEU A 71 -16.12 -14.44 -0.39
C LEU A 71 -15.80 -12.95 -0.18
N ALA A 72 -15.02 -12.35 -1.08
CA ALA A 72 -14.67 -10.93 -1.05
C ALA A 72 -15.91 -10.03 -1.22
N ALA A 73 -16.85 -10.41 -2.10
CA ALA A 73 -18.10 -9.69 -2.28
C ALA A 73 -19.00 -9.75 -1.03
N LEU A 74 -19.13 -10.93 -0.42
CA LEU A 74 -19.88 -11.11 0.83
C LEU A 74 -19.26 -10.29 1.97
N LEU A 75 -17.93 -10.30 2.07
CA LEU A 75 -17.21 -9.50 3.06
C LEU A 75 -17.40 -7.99 2.83
N ALA A 76 -17.29 -7.53 1.58
CA ALA A 76 -17.49 -6.13 1.22
C ALA A 76 -18.92 -5.68 1.54
N ALA A 77 -19.94 -6.49 1.21
CA ALA A 77 -21.32 -6.21 1.57
C ALA A 77 -21.52 -6.13 3.08
N GLY A 78 -20.95 -7.09 3.83
CA GLY A 78 -21.00 -7.10 5.30
C GLY A 78 -20.37 -5.85 5.92
N LEU A 79 -19.22 -5.41 5.41
CA LEU A 79 -18.55 -4.18 5.84
C LEU A 79 -19.38 -2.93 5.50
N LEU A 80 -19.94 -2.85 4.30
CA LEU A 80 -20.75 -1.70 3.88
C LEU A 80 -22.02 -1.53 4.72
N ILE A 81 -22.63 -2.64 5.18
CA ILE A 81 -23.76 -2.59 6.11
C ILE A 81 -23.37 -1.89 7.43
N THR A 82 -22.11 -2.05 7.88
CA THR A 82 -21.62 -1.41 9.11
C THR A 82 -21.23 0.06 8.93
N ALA A 83 -21.18 0.59 7.71
CA ALA A 83 -20.81 1.97 7.43
C ALA A 83 -21.90 2.99 7.80
N ASN A 84 -22.92 2.61 8.57
CA ASN A 84 -24.04 3.49 8.91
C ASN A 84 -23.82 4.15 10.28
N PRO A 85 -23.98 5.49 10.42
CA PRO A 85 -23.88 6.16 11.72
C PRO A 85 -24.88 5.64 12.76
N LYS A 86 -26.06 5.14 12.35
CA LYS A 86 -27.05 4.52 13.24
C LYS A 86 -26.55 3.22 13.89
N TRP A 87 -25.58 2.54 13.27
CA TRP A 87 -25.02 1.29 13.80
C TRP A 87 -24.34 1.49 15.15
N LEU A 88 -23.72 2.65 15.37
CA LEU A 88 -23.02 2.98 16.61
C LEU A 88 -23.99 3.31 17.75
N LEU A 89 -24.97 4.18 17.49
CA LEU A 89 -25.95 4.61 18.49
C LEU A 89 -26.71 3.42 19.09
N LEU A 90 -27.12 2.47 18.24
CA LEU A 90 -27.80 1.26 18.71
C LEU A 90 -26.85 0.27 19.42
N SER A 91 -25.56 0.26 19.06
CA SER A 91 -24.57 -0.60 19.73
C SER A 91 -24.20 -0.12 21.14
N GLU A 92 -24.28 1.19 21.39
CA GLU A 92 -23.91 1.81 22.66
C GLU A 92 -25.08 1.82 23.65
N ASP A 93 -26.29 2.09 23.18
CA ASP A 93 -27.48 2.26 24.04
C ASP A 93 -28.12 0.90 24.43
N THR A 94 -27.86 -0.16 23.67
CA THR A 94 -28.46 -1.48 23.95
C THR A 94 -27.53 -2.62 23.57
N LYS A 95 -26.81 -3.16 24.57
CA LYS A 95 -26.00 -4.39 24.47
C LYS A 95 -26.79 -5.64 23.99
N ALA A 96 -28.10 -5.53 23.78
CA ALA A 96 -29.02 -6.61 23.40
C ALA A 96 -29.86 -6.34 22.13
N THR A 97 -29.66 -5.25 21.39
CA THR A 97 -30.47 -5.04 20.18
C THR A 97 -30.06 -6.00 19.05
N PRO A 98 -31.02 -6.75 18.47
CA PRO A 98 -30.79 -7.58 17.30
C PRO A 98 -30.26 -6.75 16.12
N THR A 99 -29.18 -7.19 15.48
CA THR A 99 -28.67 -6.56 14.23
C THR A 99 -29.72 -6.48 13.12
N ILE A 100 -30.70 -7.40 13.09
CA ILE A 100 -31.84 -7.34 12.16
C ILE A 100 -32.76 -6.14 12.39
N CYS A 101 -32.92 -5.65 13.61
CA CYS A 101 -33.71 -4.46 13.89
C CYS A 101 -33.00 -3.20 13.34
N ILE A 102 -31.67 -3.16 13.41
CA ILE A 102 -30.85 -2.06 12.89
C ILE A 102 -30.97 -1.97 11.36
N VAL A 103 -30.91 -3.11 10.67
CA VAL A 103 -31.05 -3.17 9.20
C VAL A 103 -32.51 -3.02 8.74
N GLY A 104 -33.48 -3.52 9.50
CA GLY A 104 -34.90 -3.31 9.23
C GLY A 104 -35.30 -1.83 9.21
N CYS A 105 -34.79 -1.06 10.17
CA CYS A 105 -34.95 0.41 10.22
C CYS A 105 -34.28 1.14 9.04
N TYR A 106 -33.34 0.50 8.33
CA TYR A 106 -32.67 1.06 7.15
C TYR A 106 -33.48 0.84 5.86
N LEU A 107 -34.03 -0.36 5.66
CA LEU A 107 -34.76 -0.71 4.42
C LEU A 107 -36.19 -0.15 4.39
N LYS A 108 -36.77 0.18 5.55
CA LYS A 108 -38.10 0.74 5.66
C LYS A 108 -38.05 1.96 6.60
N PRO A 109 -37.74 3.17 6.10
CA PRO A 109 -37.86 4.37 6.91
C PRO A 109 -39.33 4.52 7.31
N GLY A 110 -39.64 4.26 8.57
CA GLY A 110 -40.97 4.50 9.12
C GLY A 110 -41.30 6.00 9.06
N PRO A 111 -42.58 6.38 8.92
CA PRO A 111 -43.02 7.77 8.78
C PRO A 111 -43.01 8.56 10.11
N ASN A 112 -42.19 8.18 11.10
CA ASN A 112 -42.24 8.79 12.43
C ASN A 112 -41.14 9.85 12.57
N LYS A 113 -41.59 11.11 12.58
CA LYS A 113 -40.79 12.32 12.84
C LYS A 113 -40.19 12.37 14.25
N GLU A 114 -40.63 11.52 15.17
CA GLU A 114 -40.19 11.47 16.58
C GLU A 114 -38.69 11.19 16.77
N TRP A 115 -38.05 10.45 15.86
CA TRP A 115 -36.62 10.12 16.00
C TRP A 115 -35.70 11.30 15.64
N VAL A 116 -36.17 12.23 14.81
CA VAL A 116 -35.43 13.47 14.50
C VAL A 116 -35.43 14.37 15.72
N GLU A 117 -36.54 14.43 16.45
CA GLU A 117 -36.69 15.25 17.66
C GLU A 117 -35.91 14.68 18.87
N SER A 118 -35.81 13.35 19.03
CA SER A 118 -34.96 12.76 20.08
C SER A 118 -33.45 12.98 19.86
N MET A 119 -33.01 13.13 18.61
CA MET A 119 -31.61 13.43 18.30
C MET A 119 -31.26 14.89 18.63
N GLU A 120 -32.25 15.78 18.60
CA GLU A 120 -32.10 17.22 18.88
C GLU A 120 -32.04 17.51 20.39
N SER A 121 -32.52 16.59 21.25
CA SER A 121 -32.56 16.75 22.71
C SER A 121 -31.32 16.24 23.47
N ILE A 122 -30.27 15.74 22.81
CA ILE A 122 -29.02 15.32 23.48
C ILE A 122 -28.05 16.52 23.53
N PRO A 123 -27.88 17.23 24.66
CA PRO A 123 -27.25 18.56 24.69
C PRO A 123 -25.71 18.56 24.71
N SER A 124 -25.04 17.58 24.10
CA SER A 124 -23.56 17.50 24.11
C SER A 124 -22.95 16.97 22.80
N VAL A 125 -23.71 16.96 21.70
CA VAL A 125 -23.29 16.39 20.41
C VAL A 125 -22.46 17.39 19.58
N GLU A 126 -21.50 18.07 20.20
CA GLU A 126 -20.55 18.96 19.47
C GLU A 126 -19.24 18.22 19.10
N SER A 127 -19.01 17.01 19.62
CA SER A 127 -17.80 16.22 19.41
C SER A 127 -17.99 14.93 18.59
N TRP A 128 -19.22 14.57 18.22
CA TRP A 128 -19.44 13.37 17.41
C TRP A 128 -19.01 13.66 15.98
N GLN A 129 -17.94 13.02 15.52
CA GLN A 129 -17.56 13.00 14.11
C GLN A 129 -18.22 11.79 13.43
N PRO A 130 -19.48 11.87 12.93
CA PRO A 130 -20.16 10.77 12.24
C PRO A 130 -19.40 10.27 11.00
N LEU A 131 -18.43 11.07 10.53
CA LEU A 131 -17.62 10.79 9.36
C LEU A 131 -16.64 9.63 9.61
N GLU A 132 -16.10 9.42 10.83
CA GLU A 132 -15.10 8.38 11.13
C GLU A 132 -15.56 6.95 10.90
N TRP A 133 -16.77 6.70 11.38
CA TRP A 133 -17.37 5.38 11.41
C TRP A 133 -17.90 4.96 10.04
N PHE A 134 -18.22 5.94 9.19
CA PHE A 134 -18.57 5.70 7.79
C PHE A 134 -17.34 5.29 6.97
N TRP A 135 -16.24 6.03 7.10
CA TRP A 135 -15.07 5.79 6.23
C TRP A 135 -14.32 4.51 6.56
N THR A 136 -14.28 4.08 7.83
CA THR A 136 -13.48 2.90 8.21
C THR A 136 -13.92 1.61 7.49
N PRO A 137 -15.20 1.22 7.46
CA PRO A 137 -15.66 0.05 6.71
C PRO A 137 -15.58 0.23 5.20
N VAL A 138 -15.79 1.46 4.69
CA VAL A 138 -15.70 1.79 3.25
C VAL A 138 -14.26 1.65 2.74
N ILE A 139 -13.30 2.18 3.48
CA ILE A 139 -11.87 2.05 3.19
C ILE A 139 -11.48 0.58 3.18
N SER A 140 -11.89 -0.18 4.20
CA SER A 140 -11.65 -1.62 4.24
C SER A 140 -12.28 -2.38 3.07
N ALA A 141 -13.57 -2.17 2.79
CA ALA A 141 -14.21 -2.81 1.63
C ALA A 141 -13.44 -2.51 0.33
N SER A 142 -12.98 -1.26 0.16
CA SER A 142 -12.14 -0.85 -0.98
C SER A 142 -10.81 -1.60 -1.01
N PHE A 143 -10.11 -1.73 0.12
CA PHE A 143 -8.85 -2.47 0.22
C PHE A 143 -9.00 -3.94 -0.23
N VAL A 144 -10.03 -4.64 0.23
CA VAL A 144 -10.28 -6.04 -0.18
C VAL A 144 -10.65 -6.14 -1.64
N MET A 145 -11.51 -5.25 -2.15
CA MET A 145 -11.92 -5.28 -3.56
C MET A 145 -10.75 -4.95 -4.49
N VAL A 146 -9.94 -3.93 -4.19
CA VAL A 146 -8.73 -3.59 -4.96
C VAL A 146 -7.72 -4.72 -4.89
N ALA A 147 -7.50 -5.32 -3.71
CA ALA A 147 -6.60 -6.46 -3.57
C ALA A 147 -7.08 -7.65 -4.42
N PHE A 148 -8.37 -7.99 -4.37
CA PHE A 148 -8.95 -9.04 -5.20
C PHE A 148 -8.82 -8.75 -6.70
N VAL A 149 -9.22 -7.56 -7.16
CA VAL A 149 -9.13 -7.18 -8.58
C VAL A 149 -7.68 -7.20 -9.06
N SER A 150 -6.74 -6.69 -8.27
CA SER A 150 -5.31 -6.72 -8.61
C SER A 150 -4.80 -8.16 -8.76
N GLN A 151 -5.25 -9.08 -7.91
CA GLN A 151 -4.93 -10.51 -8.04
C GLN A 151 -5.54 -11.12 -9.30
N VAL A 152 -6.81 -10.84 -9.61
CA VAL A 152 -7.47 -11.37 -10.80
C VAL A 152 -6.74 -10.92 -12.07
N VAL A 153 -6.41 -9.64 -12.16
CA VAL A 153 -5.70 -9.05 -13.31
C VAL A 153 -4.32 -9.69 -13.47
N ARG A 154 -3.57 -9.90 -12.39
CA ARG A 154 -2.22 -10.49 -12.44
C ARG A 154 -2.22 -11.99 -12.69
N LEU A 155 -3.20 -12.71 -12.16
CA LEU A 155 -3.28 -14.17 -12.25
C LEU A 155 -3.78 -14.65 -13.62
N HIS A 156 -4.55 -13.82 -14.33
CA HIS A 156 -5.03 -14.13 -15.67
C HIS A 156 -3.99 -13.75 -16.74
N LYS A 157 -3.42 -14.76 -17.42
CA LYS A 157 -2.37 -14.55 -18.44
C LYS A 157 -2.77 -13.52 -19.50
N THR A 158 -4.02 -13.52 -19.97
CA THR A 158 -4.45 -12.56 -21.00
C THR A 158 -4.55 -11.13 -20.46
N LEU A 159 -4.95 -10.95 -19.20
CA LEU A 159 -5.06 -9.64 -18.57
C LEU A 159 -3.68 -9.11 -18.16
N SER A 160 -2.81 -9.97 -17.62
CA SER A 160 -1.42 -9.62 -17.31
C SER A 160 -0.62 -9.28 -18.57
N VAL A 161 -0.82 -10.01 -19.67
CA VAL A 161 -0.24 -9.64 -20.98
C VAL A 161 -0.86 -8.34 -21.50
N GLY A 162 -2.15 -8.11 -21.29
CA GLY A 162 -2.81 -6.85 -21.63
C GLY A 162 -2.22 -5.65 -20.88
N VAL A 163 -2.08 -5.76 -19.56
CA VAL A 163 -1.50 -4.72 -18.70
C VAL A 163 -0.04 -4.49 -19.06
N SER A 164 0.78 -5.54 -19.19
CA SER A 164 2.19 -5.39 -19.58
C SER A 164 2.36 -4.86 -21.00
N ARG A 165 1.44 -5.16 -21.91
CA ARG A 165 1.42 -4.56 -23.25
C ARG A 165 1.01 -3.09 -23.18
N ALA A 166 0.03 -2.75 -22.36
CA ALA A 166 -0.39 -1.37 -22.14
C ALA A 166 0.73 -0.54 -21.50
N THR A 167 1.45 -1.07 -20.51
CA THR A 167 2.59 -0.38 -19.90
C THR A 167 3.73 -0.20 -20.90
N LYS A 168 4.06 -1.21 -21.71
CA LYS A 168 5.05 -1.08 -22.80
C LYS A 168 4.63 -0.10 -23.87
N TRP A 169 3.35 -0.10 -24.24
CA TRP A 169 2.79 0.85 -25.20
C TRP A 169 2.87 2.27 -24.66
N LEU A 170 2.45 2.49 -23.40
CA LEU A 170 2.57 3.76 -22.70
C LEU A 170 4.01 4.23 -22.61
N ASP A 171 4.95 3.34 -22.28
CA ASP A 171 6.38 3.67 -22.25
C ASP A 171 6.89 4.08 -23.64
N GLY A 172 6.50 3.37 -24.70
CA GLY A 172 6.81 3.76 -26.07
C GLY A 172 6.22 5.12 -26.47
N GLN A 173 5.00 5.44 -26.02
CA GLN A 173 4.40 6.76 -26.24
C GLN A 173 5.14 7.85 -25.46
N MET A 174 5.51 7.58 -24.21
CA MET A 174 6.28 8.52 -23.39
C MET A 174 7.65 8.78 -24.00
N GLN A 175 8.34 7.76 -24.51
CA GLN A 175 9.60 7.92 -25.26
C GLN A 175 9.42 8.81 -26.48
N ARG A 176 8.38 8.57 -27.29
CA ARG A 176 8.10 9.39 -28.47
C ARG A 176 7.84 10.85 -28.11
N LEU A 177 7.01 11.09 -27.09
CA LEU A 177 6.74 12.44 -26.59
C LEU A 177 8.00 13.11 -26.09
N LEU A 178 8.81 12.40 -25.30
CA LEU A 178 10.07 12.91 -24.78
C LEU A 178 11.06 13.23 -25.91
N TRP A 179 11.12 12.40 -26.95
CA TRP A 179 11.98 12.60 -28.11
C TRP A 179 11.53 13.80 -28.95
N VAL A 180 10.22 13.96 -29.17
CA VAL A 180 9.65 15.15 -29.84
C VAL A 180 9.95 16.40 -29.02
N LEU A 181 9.76 16.34 -27.71
CA LEU A 181 9.98 17.48 -26.83
C LEU A 181 11.46 17.85 -26.74
N PHE A 182 12.35 16.86 -26.66
CA PHE A 182 13.79 17.04 -26.75
C PHE A 182 14.17 17.70 -28.07
N ARG A 183 13.66 17.21 -29.20
CA ARG A 183 13.94 17.79 -30.52
C ARG A 183 13.46 19.24 -30.59
N ILE A 184 12.29 19.57 -30.07
CA ILE A 184 11.77 20.94 -30.11
C ILE A 184 12.59 21.86 -29.19
N LEU A 185 12.80 21.48 -27.92
CA LEU A 185 13.46 22.34 -26.92
C LEU A 185 14.98 22.47 -27.12
N CYS A 186 15.66 21.46 -27.66
CA CYS A 186 17.12 21.50 -27.83
C CYS A 186 17.57 22.10 -29.17
N THR A 187 16.65 22.32 -30.13
CA THR A 187 17.01 22.95 -31.41
C THR A 187 17.33 24.44 -31.27
N GLU A 188 16.85 25.13 -30.22
CA GLU A 188 17.00 26.59 -30.05
C GLU A 188 18.09 27.05 -29.06
N GLY A 189 18.92 26.13 -28.54
CA GLY A 189 20.06 26.47 -27.65
C GLY A 189 19.65 26.85 -26.22
N ASP A 190 20.54 26.56 -25.26
CA ASP A 190 20.64 26.87 -23.80
C ASP A 190 19.41 26.82 -22.87
N ILE A 191 18.18 26.96 -23.38
CA ILE A 191 16.88 26.90 -22.70
C ILE A 191 16.42 25.43 -22.54
N CYS A 192 17.01 24.49 -23.29
CA CYS A 192 16.64 23.09 -23.26
C CYS A 192 16.68 22.49 -21.84
N SER A 193 17.67 22.88 -21.03
CA SER A 193 17.84 22.36 -19.67
C SER A 193 16.70 22.73 -18.71
N LEU A 194 16.02 23.86 -18.88
CA LEU A 194 15.07 24.33 -17.86
C LEU A 194 13.69 23.67 -18.01
N GLY A 195 13.22 23.50 -19.26
CA GLY A 195 11.89 22.94 -19.55
C GLY A 195 11.87 21.42 -19.73
N TYR A 196 12.92 20.81 -20.28
CA TYR A 196 12.96 19.37 -20.55
C TYR A 196 13.07 18.54 -19.28
N ARG A 197 13.93 18.95 -18.33
CA ARG A 197 14.23 18.22 -17.08
C ARG A 197 13.01 17.93 -16.18
N PRO A 198 12.09 18.88 -15.90
CA PRO A 198 10.88 18.56 -15.14
C PRO A 198 9.98 17.54 -15.85
N ILE A 199 9.82 17.67 -17.18
CA ILE A 199 9.02 16.74 -17.98
C ILE A 199 9.65 15.34 -17.97
N PHE A 200 10.97 15.26 -18.12
CA PHE A 200 11.72 14.02 -17.99
C PHE A 200 11.51 13.40 -16.59
N GLY A 201 11.56 14.19 -15.52
CA GLY A 201 11.27 13.75 -14.15
C GLY A 201 9.86 13.16 -14.00
N ILE A 202 8.84 13.79 -14.59
CA ILE A 202 7.45 13.29 -14.59
C ILE A 202 7.38 11.93 -15.31
N VAL A 203 7.96 11.83 -16.51
CA VAL A 203 7.99 10.57 -17.29
C VAL A 203 8.70 9.47 -16.51
N MET A 204 9.81 9.79 -15.86
CA MET A 204 10.55 8.86 -15.01
C MET A 204 9.64 8.37 -13.88
N ILE A 205 9.05 9.26 -13.08
CA ILE A 205 8.15 8.87 -11.98
C ILE A 205 7.02 7.96 -12.48
N LEU A 206 6.41 8.31 -13.61
CA LEU A 206 5.33 7.50 -14.17
C LEU A 206 5.81 6.09 -14.53
N ARG A 207 6.99 5.95 -15.17
CA ARG A 207 7.63 4.65 -15.39
C ARG A 207 7.89 3.90 -14.08
N PHE A 208 8.44 4.58 -13.08
CA PHE A 208 8.70 4.00 -11.78
C PHE A 208 7.42 3.47 -11.13
N VAL A 209 6.31 4.21 -11.22
CA VAL A 209 5.01 3.77 -10.70
C VAL A 209 4.49 2.56 -11.48
N LEU A 210 4.63 2.54 -12.81
CA LEU A 210 4.22 1.40 -13.63
C LEU A 210 5.04 0.13 -13.32
N ASP A 211 6.37 0.27 -13.18
CA ASP A 211 7.26 -0.84 -12.84
C ASP A 211 7.03 -1.32 -11.40
N SER A 212 6.83 -0.40 -10.46
CA SER A 212 6.45 -0.71 -9.08
C SER A 212 5.11 -1.43 -9.03
N TRP A 213 4.13 -0.99 -9.82
CA TRP A 213 2.83 -1.64 -9.94
C TRP A 213 2.92 -3.03 -10.60
N ALA A 214 3.98 -3.36 -11.34
CA ALA A 214 4.21 -4.72 -11.82
C ALA A 214 4.96 -5.59 -10.80
N SER A 215 5.59 -4.97 -9.80
CA SER A 215 6.45 -5.65 -8.84
C SER A 215 5.68 -6.57 -7.90
N PHE A 216 6.36 -7.66 -7.51
CA PHE A 216 5.93 -8.55 -6.44
C PHE A 216 6.02 -7.87 -5.07
N ALA A 217 6.98 -6.95 -4.87
CA ALA A 217 7.16 -6.27 -3.59
C ALA A 217 5.94 -5.43 -3.21
N VAL A 218 5.43 -4.60 -4.14
CA VAL A 218 4.24 -3.78 -3.91
C VAL A 218 3.01 -4.64 -3.58
N GLU A 219 2.91 -5.82 -4.19
CA GLU A 219 1.84 -6.77 -3.92
C GLU A 219 1.86 -7.26 -2.47
N VAL A 220 3.03 -7.69 -1.99
CA VAL A 220 3.21 -8.15 -0.62
C VAL A 220 3.05 -7.00 0.37
N SER A 221 3.64 -5.83 0.08
CA SER A 221 3.55 -4.64 0.92
C SER A 221 2.10 -4.16 1.08
N TRP A 222 1.30 -4.20 0.02
CA TRP A 222 -0.12 -3.84 0.09
C TRP A 222 -0.92 -4.79 0.98
N VAL A 223 -0.73 -6.09 0.81
CA VAL A 223 -1.41 -7.10 1.65
C VAL A 223 -0.98 -6.97 3.12
N PHE A 224 0.31 -6.71 3.36
CA PHE A 224 0.83 -6.45 4.70
C PHE A 224 0.20 -5.20 5.34
N ALA A 225 0.09 -4.10 4.59
CA ALA A 225 -0.58 -2.90 5.06
C ALA A 225 -2.07 -3.15 5.38
N ALA A 226 -2.78 -3.91 4.53
CA ALA A 226 -4.16 -4.30 4.77
C ALA A 226 -4.31 -5.21 6.01
N PHE A 227 -3.32 -6.06 6.27
CA PHE A 227 -3.27 -6.92 7.46
C PHE A 227 -3.05 -6.09 8.73
N LEU A 228 -2.07 -5.18 8.72
CA LEU A 228 -1.80 -4.27 9.83
C LEU A 228 -3.01 -3.36 10.12
N TRP A 229 -3.67 -2.84 9.08
CA TRP A 229 -4.91 -2.10 9.20
C TRP A 229 -6.02 -2.91 9.90
N GLY A 230 -6.19 -4.18 9.51
CA GLY A 230 -7.14 -5.09 10.15
C GLY A 230 -6.83 -5.30 11.64
N ILE A 231 -5.55 -5.48 12.01
CA ILE A 231 -5.13 -5.64 13.41
C ILE A 231 -5.46 -4.39 14.20
N LEU A 232 -5.10 -3.22 13.68
CA LEU A 232 -5.35 -1.94 14.35
C LEU A 232 -6.84 -1.70 14.58
N ARG A 233 -7.69 -2.04 13.61
CA ARG A 233 -9.16 -1.99 13.75
C ARG A 233 -9.64 -2.95 14.84
N LEU A 234 -9.22 -4.21 14.79
CA LEU A 234 -9.61 -5.23 15.76
C LEU A 234 -9.20 -4.85 17.19
N VAL A 235 -7.98 -4.34 17.38
CA VAL A 235 -7.49 -3.84 18.68
C VAL A 235 -8.33 -2.67 19.16
N LYS A 236 -8.71 -1.73 18.29
CA LYS A 236 -9.59 -0.61 18.65
C LYS A 236 -10.98 -1.09 19.08
N ASP A 237 -11.54 -2.10 18.41
CA ASP A 237 -12.85 -2.66 18.75
C ASP A 237 -12.81 -3.53 20.03
N LEU A 238 -11.65 -4.09 20.39
CA LEU A 238 -11.44 -4.91 21.60
C LEU A 238 -10.93 -4.10 22.80
N SER A 239 -10.32 -2.94 22.58
CA SER A 239 -9.76 -2.11 23.65
C SER A 239 -10.91 -1.53 24.47
N PRO A 240 -10.99 -1.87 25.77
CA PRO A 240 -12.03 -1.37 26.65
C PRO A 240 -11.72 0.09 26.94
N ASP A 241 -12.38 1.00 26.25
CA ASP A 241 -12.50 2.35 26.80
C ASP A 241 -13.18 2.23 28.18
N SER A 242 -12.69 2.98 29.15
CA SER A 242 -12.80 2.84 30.61
C SER A 242 -14.21 2.73 31.25
N LYS A 243 -15.25 2.53 30.43
CA LYS A 243 -16.64 2.26 30.84
C LYS A 243 -17.19 0.93 30.33
N MET A 244 -16.42 0.19 29.53
CA MET A 244 -16.83 -1.10 28.99
C MET A 244 -16.59 -2.18 30.04
N GLU A 245 -17.66 -2.55 30.73
CA GLU A 245 -17.74 -3.74 31.58
C GLU A 245 -17.10 -4.93 30.83
N PRO A 246 -16.15 -5.66 31.46
CA PRO A 246 -15.40 -6.71 30.79
C PRO A 246 -16.36 -7.68 30.10
N LEU A 247 -16.06 -8.04 28.85
CA LEU A 247 -16.85 -9.01 28.09
C LEU A 247 -17.11 -10.22 28.99
N ASP A 248 -18.37 -10.37 29.41
CA ASP A 248 -18.86 -11.53 30.15
C ASP A 248 -18.95 -12.70 29.12
N LEU A 249 -17.78 -13.18 28.66
CA LEU A 249 -17.62 -14.28 27.70
C LEU A 249 -18.37 -15.55 28.16
N ASN A 250 -18.69 -15.61 29.45
CA ASN A 250 -19.38 -16.71 30.10
C ASN A 250 -20.90 -16.75 29.81
N LYS A 251 -21.52 -15.64 29.36
CA LYS A 251 -22.98 -15.58 29.15
C LYS A 251 -23.49 -15.92 27.76
N GLN A 252 -22.62 -16.03 26.75
CA GLN A 252 -23.06 -16.41 25.39
C GLN A 252 -22.09 -17.38 24.74
N ALA A 253 -22.52 -18.65 24.67
CA ALA A 253 -21.81 -19.75 24.03
C ALA A 253 -21.46 -19.39 22.58
N TRP A 254 -20.17 -19.45 22.27
CA TRP A 254 -19.70 -19.40 20.89
C TRP A 254 -20.24 -20.62 20.17
N THR A 255 -20.75 -20.43 18.96
CA THR A 255 -21.17 -21.57 18.15
C THR A 255 -19.93 -22.33 17.67
N PHE A 256 -20.03 -23.66 17.58
CA PHE A 256 -18.92 -24.55 17.17
C PHE A 256 -18.20 -24.04 15.90
N GLY A 257 -18.95 -23.50 14.93
CA GLY A 257 -18.39 -22.93 13.70
C GLY A 257 -17.45 -21.74 13.93
N GLN A 258 -17.74 -20.87 14.90
CA GLN A 258 -16.89 -19.72 15.25
C GLN A 258 -15.60 -20.16 15.94
N VAL A 259 -15.68 -21.11 16.88
CA VAL A 259 -14.50 -21.65 17.58
C VAL A 259 -13.59 -22.41 16.61
N VAL A 260 -14.17 -23.31 15.81
CA VAL A 260 -13.43 -24.06 14.78
C VAL A 260 -12.77 -23.12 13.77
N SER A 261 -13.43 -22.02 13.42
CA SER A 261 -12.87 -21.06 12.48
C SER A 261 -11.65 -20.32 13.01
N VAL A 262 -11.61 -19.99 14.31
CA VAL A 262 -10.43 -19.40 14.96
C VAL A 262 -9.28 -20.40 14.99
N PHE A 263 -9.54 -21.66 15.36
CA PHE A 263 -8.53 -22.71 15.32
C PHE A 263 -8.00 -23.00 13.90
N ALA A 264 -8.86 -22.94 12.89
CA ALA A 264 -8.47 -23.10 11.49
C ALA A 264 -7.62 -21.93 10.97
N LEU A 265 -7.78 -20.73 11.53
CA LEU A 265 -6.95 -19.56 11.25
C LEU A 265 -5.57 -19.63 11.96
N ALA A 266 -5.49 -20.34 13.09
CA ALA A 266 -4.23 -20.59 13.81
C ALA A 266 -3.38 -21.70 13.17
N ALA A 267 -3.98 -22.66 12.47
CA ALA A 267 -3.25 -23.79 11.87
C ALA A 267 -2.11 -23.41 10.89
N PRO A 268 -2.25 -22.40 10.00
CA PRO A 268 -1.16 -21.92 9.17
C PRO A 268 -0.01 -21.28 9.97
N LEU A 269 -0.31 -20.57 11.06
CA LEU A 269 0.70 -19.95 11.93
C LEU A 269 1.53 -21.03 12.64
N ILE A 270 0.88 -22.08 13.14
CA ILE A 270 1.54 -23.23 13.78
C ILE A 270 2.46 -23.94 12.76
N SER A 271 2.00 -24.09 11.51
CA SER A 271 2.81 -24.69 10.44
C SER A 271 4.05 -23.85 10.10
N ILE A 272 3.94 -22.52 10.09
CA ILE A 272 5.08 -21.62 9.81
C ILE A 272 6.11 -21.71 10.93
N ILE A 273 5.67 -21.70 12.19
CA ILE A 273 6.55 -21.84 13.36
C ILE A 273 7.31 -23.17 13.30
N GLY A 274 6.61 -24.27 12.99
CA GLY A 274 7.24 -25.59 12.83
C GLY A 274 8.31 -25.60 11.73
N THR A 275 8.04 -25.00 10.56
CA THR A 275 9.04 -24.92 9.48
C THR A 275 10.22 -23.99 9.81
N LEU A 276 10.00 -22.94 10.60
CA LEU A 276 11.08 -22.05 11.03
C LEU A 276 11.99 -22.77 12.01
N GLU A 277 11.42 -23.55 12.93
CA GLU A 277 12.16 -24.36 13.90
C GLU A 277 12.96 -25.48 13.22
N GLU A 278 12.41 -26.14 12.20
CA GLU A 278 13.13 -27.12 11.38
C GLU A 278 14.30 -26.50 10.61
N ASN A 279 14.13 -25.31 10.02
CA ASN A 279 15.22 -24.62 9.32
C ASN A 279 16.30 -24.14 10.28
N LEU A 280 15.93 -23.64 11.47
CA LEU A 280 16.87 -23.24 12.52
C LEU A 280 17.68 -24.44 13.05
N LYS A 281 17.06 -25.63 13.14
CA LYS A 281 17.74 -26.87 13.52
C LYS A 281 18.58 -27.47 12.38
N GLY A 282 18.20 -27.23 11.12
CA GLY A 282 18.94 -27.70 9.94
C GLY A 282 20.24 -26.95 9.69
N GLU A 283 20.34 -25.68 10.10
CA GLU A 283 21.53 -24.84 9.89
C GLU A 283 22.69 -25.17 10.86
N GLU A 284 22.40 -25.86 11.97
CA GLU A 284 23.42 -26.28 12.95
C GLU A 284 24.11 -27.62 12.60
N SER A 285 23.68 -28.31 11.54
CA SER A 285 24.16 -29.66 11.18
C SER A 285 24.94 -29.77 9.85
N SER A 286 25.32 -28.66 9.20
CA SER A 286 26.06 -28.72 7.93
C SER A 286 27.30 -27.82 7.85
N VAL A 287 28.49 -28.42 8.02
CA VAL A 287 29.85 -27.92 7.71
C VAL A 287 30.64 -29.10 7.11
N PRO A 288 31.51 -28.93 6.08
CA PRO A 288 31.22 -29.27 4.69
C PRO A 288 32.07 -30.43 4.13
N GLN A 289 31.64 -31.03 3.01
CA GLN A 289 32.44 -32.00 2.27
C GLN A 289 32.90 -31.44 0.91
N ARG A 290 34.22 -31.28 0.76
CA ARG A 290 34.95 -31.16 -0.52
C ARG A 290 35.23 -32.56 -1.07
N PRO A 291 35.18 -32.76 -2.40
CA PRO A 291 36.42 -32.86 -3.19
C PRO A 291 36.31 -32.13 -4.56
N SER A 292 37.28 -31.30 -4.95
CA SER A 292 38.46 -31.58 -5.81
C SER A 292 38.17 -32.00 -7.26
N ASP A 293 38.50 -31.03 -8.14
CA ASP A 293 39.10 -31.09 -9.48
C ASP A 293 38.35 -31.66 -10.71
N GLY A 294 38.38 -30.88 -11.79
CA GLY A 294 38.33 -31.44 -13.15
C GLY A 294 37.69 -30.59 -14.26
N HIS A 295 38.48 -29.69 -14.84
CA HIS A 295 38.47 -29.26 -16.25
C HIS A 295 37.44 -28.27 -16.87
N GLN A 296 38.08 -27.24 -17.45
CA GLN A 296 37.96 -26.70 -18.82
C GLN A 296 36.83 -25.72 -19.20
N SER A 297 37.28 -24.48 -19.37
CA SER A 297 37.28 -23.75 -20.65
C SER A 297 35.95 -23.29 -21.24
N SER A 298 35.66 -22.01 -21.00
CA SER A 298 35.38 -21.07 -22.09
C SER A 298 35.59 -19.63 -21.60
N ARG A 299 36.82 -19.14 -21.73
CA ARG A 299 37.12 -17.70 -21.71
C ARG A 299 36.51 -17.10 -22.97
N LEU A 300 35.40 -16.39 -22.83
CA LEU A 300 34.99 -15.38 -23.79
C LEU A 300 35.95 -14.18 -23.66
N PRO A 301 36.59 -13.72 -24.75
CA PRO A 301 37.31 -12.46 -24.71
C PRO A 301 36.26 -11.34 -24.70
N LEU A 302 35.92 -10.84 -23.52
CA LEU A 302 35.24 -9.56 -23.41
C LEU A 302 36.30 -8.49 -23.69
N SER A 303 36.46 -8.15 -24.97
CA SER A 303 37.16 -6.95 -25.39
C SER A 303 36.38 -5.75 -24.83
N SER A 304 36.71 -5.32 -23.61
CA SER A 304 36.30 -4.02 -23.11
C SER A 304 37.12 -2.96 -23.86
N ILE A 305 36.66 -2.63 -25.06
CA ILE A 305 36.99 -1.36 -25.69
C ILE A 305 36.31 -0.30 -24.84
N ARG A 306 37.01 0.13 -23.78
CA ARG A 306 36.69 1.30 -22.98
C ARG A 306 37.11 2.52 -23.79
N TYR A 307 36.40 2.80 -24.87
CA TYR A 307 36.18 4.16 -25.28
C TYR A 307 34.92 4.59 -24.54
N SER A 308 35.10 5.15 -23.35
CA SER A 308 34.08 5.98 -22.71
C SER A 308 33.98 7.26 -23.54
N THR A 309 33.39 7.15 -24.72
CA THR A 309 32.68 8.29 -25.29
C THR A 309 31.65 8.63 -24.22
N PHE A 310 31.71 9.85 -23.71
CA PHE A 310 30.77 10.42 -22.76
C PHE A 310 29.36 10.23 -23.36
N GLU A 311 28.75 9.07 -23.14
CA GLU A 311 27.41 8.77 -23.63
C GLU A 311 26.52 9.82 -22.99
N ASP A 312 25.90 10.61 -23.85
CA ASP A 312 25.12 11.77 -23.47
C ASP A 312 24.00 11.30 -22.54
N LEU A 313 24.22 11.43 -21.23
CA LEU A 313 23.32 10.96 -20.17
C LEU A 313 21.93 11.59 -20.28
N GLU A 314 21.80 12.69 -21.04
CA GLU A 314 20.53 13.35 -21.33
C GLU A 314 19.74 12.71 -22.48
N ARG A 315 20.30 11.71 -23.20
CA ARG A 315 19.62 11.07 -24.33
C ARG A 315 18.38 10.30 -23.84
N PRO A 316 17.18 10.54 -24.41
CA PRO A 316 15.91 9.95 -23.95
C PRO A 316 15.84 8.42 -24.07
N ASP A 317 16.79 7.82 -24.80
CA ASP A 317 16.90 6.37 -25.01
C ASP A 317 17.54 5.65 -23.81
N THR A 318 18.18 6.40 -22.90
CA THR A 318 18.78 5.82 -21.69
C THR A 318 17.67 5.46 -20.70
N GLY A 319 17.44 4.15 -20.52
CA GLY A 319 16.44 3.65 -19.58
C GLY A 319 16.87 3.87 -18.11
N TRP A 320 15.97 3.63 -17.16
CA TRP A 320 16.25 3.71 -15.71
C TRP A 320 17.53 2.97 -15.26
N ALA A 321 17.96 1.95 -16.00
CA ALA A 321 19.18 1.21 -15.75
C ALA A 321 20.45 2.07 -15.81
N SER A 322 20.47 3.20 -16.53
CA SER A 322 21.60 4.13 -16.54
C SER A 322 21.62 5.03 -15.30
N HIS A 323 20.48 5.20 -14.61
CA HIS A 323 20.28 6.11 -13.48
C HIS A 323 20.08 5.37 -12.15
N THR A 324 20.94 4.39 -11.86
CA THR A 324 20.83 3.54 -10.67
C THR A 324 20.89 4.31 -9.35
N SER A 325 21.63 5.43 -9.30
CA SER A 325 21.73 6.27 -8.11
C SER A 325 20.44 7.04 -7.85
N CYS A 326 19.85 7.62 -8.90
CA CYS A 326 18.55 8.29 -8.81
C CYS A 326 17.45 7.31 -8.40
N LEU A 327 17.43 6.11 -9.00
CA LEU A 327 16.49 5.05 -8.63
C LEU A 327 16.63 4.63 -7.18
N GLY A 328 17.85 4.38 -6.70
CA GLY A 328 18.11 4.03 -5.30
C GLY A 328 17.64 5.11 -4.33
N THR A 329 17.85 6.38 -4.68
CA THR A 329 17.36 7.54 -3.91
C THR A 329 15.83 7.57 -3.85
N ALA A 330 15.17 7.41 -5.00
CA ALA A 330 13.72 7.40 -5.12
C ALA A 330 13.08 6.28 -4.28
N ILE A 331 13.62 5.05 -4.39
CA ILE A 331 13.18 3.89 -3.61
C ILE A 331 13.36 4.14 -2.11
N THR A 332 14.54 4.65 -1.70
CA THR A 332 14.84 4.94 -0.30
C THR A 332 13.86 5.98 0.27
N TYR A 333 13.60 7.05 -0.48
CA TYR A 333 12.64 8.07 -0.08
C TYR A 333 11.23 7.50 0.13
N ILE A 334 10.75 6.63 -0.78
CA ILE A 334 9.44 5.99 -0.65
C ILE A 334 9.38 5.13 0.61
N TYR A 335 10.38 4.29 0.86
CA TYR A 335 10.39 3.45 2.06
C TYR A 335 10.38 4.28 3.34
N VAL A 336 11.22 5.29 3.43
CA VAL A 336 11.28 6.18 4.60
C VAL A 336 9.96 6.92 4.78
N SER A 337 9.36 7.41 3.69
CA SER A 337 8.05 8.08 3.70
C SER A 337 6.93 7.14 4.13
N CYS A 338 6.92 5.89 3.65
CA CYS A 338 5.94 4.88 4.05
C CYS A 338 6.05 4.51 5.53
N ILE A 339 7.27 4.33 6.04
CA ILE A 339 7.51 4.07 7.47
C ILE A 339 7.03 5.26 8.30
N PHE A 340 7.34 6.47 7.86
CA PHE A 340 6.94 7.69 8.57
C PHE A 340 5.42 7.88 8.59
N ILE A 341 4.73 7.69 7.45
CA ILE A 341 3.26 7.72 7.40
C ILE A 341 2.68 6.63 8.31
N GLY A 342 3.21 5.42 8.26
CA GLY A 342 2.78 4.32 9.13
C GLY A 342 2.94 4.67 10.62
N TYR A 343 4.06 5.27 10.99
CA TYR A 343 4.30 5.77 12.34
C TYR A 343 3.30 6.85 12.74
N LEU A 344 3.04 7.85 11.87
CA LEU A 344 2.07 8.91 12.15
C LEU A 344 0.64 8.39 12.33
N VAL A 345 0.22 7.43 11.51
CA VAL A 345 -1.07 6.78 11.65
C VAL A 345 -1.12 6.02 12.96
N PHE A 346 -0.07 5.27 13.29
CA PHE A 346 0.01 4.50 14.53
C PHE A 346 -0.05 5.38 15.78
N THR A 347 0.74 6.45 15.86
CA THR A 347 0.72 7.38 17.00
C THR A 347 -0.62 8.09 17.13
N SER A 348 -1.21 8.51 16.01
CA SER A 348 -2.55 9.12 16.03
C SER A 348 -3.61 8.17 16.58
N MET A 349 -3.49 6.87 16.30
CA MET A 349 -4.38 5.84 16.84
C MET A 349 -4.14 5.60 18.33
N ALA A 350 -2.88 5.62 18.78
CA ALA A 350 -2.51 5.43 20.18
C ALA A 350 -3.01 6.57 21.07
N ASP A 351 -2.98 7.81 20.57
CA ASP A 351 -3.39 9.00 21.32
C ASP A 351 -4.93 9.14 21.46
N GLY A 352 -5.70 8.16 20.97
CA GLY A 352 -7.16 8.24 20.94
C GLY A 352 -7.69 9.37 20.05
N SER A 353 -6.81 10.02 19.29
CA SER A 353 -7.20 11.08 18.38
C SER A 353 -8.10 10.49 17.30
N ALA A 354 -9.14 11.26 16.99
CA ALA A 354 -10.13 10.92 15.99
C ALA A 354 -9.43 10.42 14.70
N LEU A 355 -9.72 9.18 14.29
CA LEU A 355 -9.07 8.50 13.16
C LEU A 355 -9.22 9.33 11.87
N LEU A 356 -10.31 10.09 11.73
CA LEU A 356 -10.51 10.98 10.61
C LEU A 356 -9.59 12.18 10.65
N ASN A 357 -9.27 12.72 11.82
CA ASN A 357 -8.32 13.81 11.91
C ASN A 357 -6.94 13.31 11.44
N SER A 358 -6.59 12.07 11.77
CA SER A 358 -5.42 11.40 11.21
C SER A 358 -5.53 11.16 9.71
N ILE A 359 -6.67 10.67 9.21
CA ILE A 359 -6.89 10.42 7.77
C ILE A 359 -6.96 11.73 6.97
N ARG A 360 -7.56 12.79 7.50
CA ARG A 360 -7.65 14.13 6.89
C ARG A 360 -6.28 14.78 6.85
N ARG A 361 -5.52 14.69 7.95
CA ARG A 361 -4.12 15.11 8.00
C ARG A 361 -3.29 14.29 7.00
N SER A 362 -3.56 13.00 6.88
CA SER A 362 -2.95 12.11 5.88
C SER A 362 -3.38 12.43 4.45
N GLY A 363 -4.61 12.90 4.25
CA GLY A 363 -5.16 13.28 2.95
C GLY A 363 -4.46 14.49 2.35
N VAL A 364 -3.97 15.41 3.19
CA VAL A 364 -3.05 16.49 2.78
C VAL A 364 -1.62 15.97 2.66
N ALA A 365 -1.23 15.02 3.51
CA ALA A 365 0.10 14.42 3.46
C ALA A 365 0.36 13.64 2.17
N ILE A 366 -0.63 12.95 1.59
CA ILE A 366 -0.44 12.14 0.37
C ILE A 366 -0.07 13.00 -0.85
N PRO A 367 -0.80 14.07 -1.22
CA PRO A 367 -0.36 14.98 -2.29
C PRO A 367 1.00 15.61 -2.00
N THR A 368 1.25 15.96 -0.73
CA THR A 368 2.55 16.50 -0.29
C THR A 368 3.66 15.47 -0.48
N ALA A 369 3.40 14.19 -0.22
CA ALA A 369 4.30 13.07 -0.45
C ALA A 369 4.67 12.92 -1.91
N ILE A 370 3.66 12.94 -2.77
CA ILE A 370 3.82 12.78 -4.21
C ILE A 370 4.62 13.96 -4.76
N TYR A 371 4.33 15.18 -4.29
CA TYR A 371 5.07 16.37 -4.65
C TYR A 371 6.53 16.30 -4.19
N CYS A 372 6.77 15.97 -2.93
CA CYS A 372 8.12 15.84 -2.39
C CYS A 372 8.90 14.71 -3.08
N PHE A 373 8.26 13.60 -3.39
CA PHE A 373 8.84 12.52 -4.18
C PHE A 373 9.28 13.03 -5.55
N TYR A 374 8.43 13.82 -6.22
CA TYR A 374 8.79 14.46 -7.48
C TYR A 374 10.00 15.38 -7.35
N CYS A 375 10.04 16.22 -6.32
CA CYS A 375 11.19 17.09 -6.08
C CYS A 375 12.47 16.30 -5.78
N VAL A 376 12.40 15.23 -4.98
CA VAL A 376 13.55 14.37 -4.67
C VAL A 376 14.09 13.71 -5.94
N VAL A 377 13.22 13.18 -6.80
CA VAL A 377 13.62 12.60 -8.09
C VAL A 377 14.29 13.65 -8.98
N LEU A 378 13.67 14.83 -9.11
CA LEU A 378 14.18 15.92 -9.93
C LEU A 378 15.55 16.42 -9.44
N CYS A 379 15.71 16.65 -8.14
CA CYS A 379 16.98 17.09 -7.58
C CYS A 379 18.04 15.99 -7.63
N SER A 380 17.67 14.72 -7.41
CA SER A 380 18.58 13.58 -7.49
C SER A 380 19.14 13.40 -8.91
N LEU A 381 18.27 13.55 -9.92
CA LEU A 381 18.68 13.57 -11.33
C LEU A 381 19.62 14.75 -11.62
N THR A 382 19.31 15.93 -11.09
CA THR A 382 20.14 17.12 -11.29
C THR A 382 21.53 16.95 -10.67
N ILE A 383 21.64 16.33 -9.49
CA ILE A 383 22.92 15.98 -8.86
C ILE A 383 23.67 14.94 -9.69
N GLU A 384 22.97 13.92 -10.19
CA GLU A 384 23.58 12.86 -10.99
C GLU A 384 24.22 13.40 -12.28
N LEU A 385 23.59 14.40 -12.90
CA LEU A 385 24.11 15.08 -14.08
C LEU A 385 25.23 16.09 -13.74
N ALA A 386 25.12 16.81 -12.63
CA ALA A 386 26.07 17.86 -12.24
C ALA A 386 27.39 17.31 -11.67
N VAL A 387 27.34 16.19 -10.95
CA VAL A 387 28.50 15.62 -10.25
C VAL A 387 29.09 14.49 -11.09
N SER A 388 30.36 14.61 -11.50
CA SER A 388 31.08 13.57 -12.24
C SER A 388 30.98 12.20 -11.56
N GLN A 389 30.96 11.13 -12.37
CA GLN A 389 30.90 9.74 -11.90
C GLN A 389 32.05 9.38 -10.95
N ASP A 390 33.20 10.05 -11.04
CA ASP A 390 34.37 9.80 -10.19
C ASP A 390 34.08 10.09 -8.70
N HIS A 391 33.15 11.00 -8.42
CA HIS A 391 32.82 11.47 -7.08
C HIS A 391 31.57 10.78 -6.50
N HIS A 392 31.52 9.45 -6.60
CA HIS A 392 30.37 8.65 -6.17
C HIS A 392 29.97 8.87 -4.70
N TRP A 393 30.93 9.10 -3.79
CA TRP A 393 30.66 9.37 -2.38
C TRP A 393 29.92 10.70 -2.18
N LEU A 394 30.39 11.76 -2.86
CA LEU A 394 29.77 13.08 -2.81
C LEU A 394 28.34 13.03 -3.35
N ARG A 395 28.13 12.35 -4.49
CA ARG A 395 26.80 12.16 -5.09
C ARG A 395 25.82 11.53 -4.08
N ARG A 396 26.22 10.43 -3.43
CA ARG A 396 25.39 9.75 -2.42
C ARG A 396 25.12 10.64 -1.22
N PHE A 397 26.14 11.35 -0.73
CA PHE A 397 25.98 12.27 0.40
C PHE A 397 24.95 13.37 0.10
N LEU A 398 25.04 14.02 -1.07
CA LEU A 398 24.05 15.03 -1.46
C LEU A 398 22.65 14.41 -1.61
N GLN A 399 22.51 13.22 -2.20
CA GLN A 399 21.22 12.54 -2.33
C GLN A 399 20.59 12.23 -0.95
N PHE A 400 21.38 11.75 0.02
CA PHE A 400 20.90 11.54 1.40
C PHE A 400 20.53 12.85 2.10
N LEU A 401 21.32 13.91 1.91
CA LEU A 401 21.01 15.23 2.45
C LEU A 401 19.66 15.75 1.93
N ILE A 402 19.39 15.56 0.64
CA ILE A 402 18.11 15.94 0.03
C ILE A 402 16.95 15.15 0.64
N ILE A 403 17.08 13.82 0.78
CA ILE A 403 16.06 13.00 1.45
C ILE A 403 15.81 13.56 2.86
N GLY A 404 16.87 13.82 3.64
CA GLY A 404 16.76 14.37 4.98
C GLY A 404 16.03 15.72 5.01
N LEU A 405 16.38 16.64 4.11
CA LEU A 405 15.74 17.96 4.02
C LEU A 405 14.25 17.86 3.70
N PHE A 406 13.85 17.01 2.74
CA PHE A 406 12.44 16.83 2.41
C PHE A 406 11.66 16.11 3.51
N MET A 407 12.27 15.16 4.22
CA MET A 407 11.66 14.48 5.36
C MET A 407 11.49 15.41 6.56
N ILE A 408 12.49 16.23 6.88
CA ILE A 408 12.38 17.25 7.92
C ILE A 408 11.32 18.27 7.51
N GLY A 409 11.35 18.75 6.26
CA GLY A 409 10.33 19.67 5.75
C GLY A 409 8.92 19.13 5.95
N TRP A 410 8.71 17.84 5.69
CA TRP A 410 7.42 17.17 5.93
C TRP A 410 7.00 17.19 7.40
N VAL A 411 7.88 16.76 8.32
CA VAL A 411 7.57 16.68 9.76
C VAL A 411 7.13 18.03 10.32
N TRP A 412 7.76 19.10 9.87
CA TRP A 412 7.55 20.45 10.38
C TRP A 412 6.44 21.21 9.62
N CYS A 413 5.86 20.62 8.58
CA CYS A 413 4.84 21.25 7.75
C CYS A 413 3.47 21.25 8.44
N THR A 414 3.26 22.25 9.30
CA THR A 414 1.91 22.77 9.58
C THR A 414 1.46 23.61 8.38
N SER A 415 0.15 23.66 8.07
CA SER A 415 -0.43 24.13 6.79
C SER A 415 0.16 25.40 6.13
N LEU A 416 0.80 26.30 6.89
CA LEU A 416 1.45 27.51 6.35
C LEU A 416 2.75 27.23 5.58
N PHE A 417 3.46 26.14 5.90
CA PHE A 417 4.77 25.82 5.33
C PHE A 417 4.71 25.11 3.97
N TYR A 418 3.53 24.69 3.51
CA TYR A 418 3.37 24.01 2.22
C TYR A 418 3.86 24.87 1.06
N TYR A 419 3.50 26.16 1.06
CA TYR A 419 3.97 27.11 0.06
C TYR A 419 5.47 27.34 0.16
N LEU A 420 6.00 27.45 1.38
CA LEU A 420 7.44 27.65 1.60
C LEU A 420 8.25 26.44 1.10
N GLN A 421 7.72 25.22 1.24
CA GLN A 421 8.35 24.01 0.75
C GLN A 421 8.34 23.94 -0.79
N ILE A 422 7.26 24.39 -1.43
CA ILE A 422 7.21 24.55 -2.89
C ILE A 422 8.27 25.55 -3.34
N PHE A 423 8.34 26.72 -2.72
CA PHE A 423 9.34 27.75 -3.05
C PHE A 423 10.77 27.27 -2.80
N ALA A 424 11.02 26.55 -1.70
CA ALA A 424 12.34 26.00 -1.40
C ALA A 424 12.76 24.92 -2.40
N ALA A 425 11.84 24.05 -2.83
CA ALA A 425 12.12 23.04 -3.84
C ALA A 425 12.41 23.66 -5.21
N ILE A 426 11.62 24.64 -5.63
CA ILE A 426 11.87 25.39 -6.87
C ILE A 426 13.21 26.14 -6.76
N GLY A 427 13.47 26.79 -5.63
CA GLY A 427 14.73 27.51 -5.37
C GLY A 427 15.94 26.59 -5.42
N LEU A 428 15.90 25.43 -4.78
CA LEU A 428 16.98 24.43 -4.82
C LEU A 428 17.21 23.90 -6.23
N TYR A 429 16.15 23.66 -7.00
CA TYR A 429 16.26 23.25 -8.40
C TYR A 429 16.92 24.34 -9.26
N VAL A 430 16.46 25.59 -9.14
CA VAL A 430 17.04 26.73 -9.87
C VAL A 430 18.50 26.94 -9.49
N MET A 431 18.84 26.89 -8.20
CA MET A 431 20.22 26.98 -7.73
C MET A 431 21.08 25.84 -8.27
N GLY A 432 20.58 24.60 -8.26
CA GLY A 432 21.28 23.46 -8.84
C GLY A 432 21.53 23.62 -10.35
N ALA A 433 20.54 24.12 -11.10
CA ALA A 433 20.68 24.42 -12.52
C ALA A 433 21.70 25.54 -12.79
N LEU A 434 21.71 26.58 -11.95
CA LEU A 434 22.68 27.69 -12.04
C LEU A 434 24.10 27.23 -11.70
N ILE A 435 24.28 26.41 -10.66
CA ILE A 435 25.58 25.84 -10.28
C ILE A 435 26.10 24.95 -11.41
N HIS A 436 25.24 24.10 -11.99
CA HIS A 436 25.61 23.30 -13.15
C HIS A 436 26.08 24.16 -14.32
N ARG A 437 25.37 25.26 -14.63
CA ARG A 437 25.81 26.23 -15.65
C ARG A 437 27.17 26.85 -15.30
N ALA A 438 27.37 27.27 -14.05
CA ALA A 438 28.62 27.88 -13.61
C ALA A 438 29.81 26.91 -13.71
N ILE A 439 29.64 25.65 -13.33
CA ILE A 439 30.68 24.62 -13.41
C ILE A 439 30.98 24.26 -14.88
N GLY A 440 29.95 24.15 -15.72
CA GLY A 440 30.10 23.89 -17.15
C GLY A 440 30.83 25.01 -17.90
N TRP A 441 30.76 26.26 -17.41
CA TRP A 441 31.55 27.38 -17.92
C TRP A 441 33.01 27.36 -17.50
N CYS A 442 33.35 26.78 -16.34
CA CYS A 442 34.74 26.69 -15.88
C CYS A 442 35.55 25.56 -16.56
N THR A 443 34.89 24.66 -17.28
CA THR A 443 35.51 23.47 -17.89
C THR A 443 35.64 23.55 -19.42
N ARG A 444 35.08 24.58 -20.05
CA ARG A 444 35.40 25.00 -21.43
C ARG A 444 36.39 26.14 -21.39
#